data_AF-A0A8S3SZF2-F1
#
_entry.id   AF-A0A8S3SZF2-F1
#
_cell.length_a   1.000
_cell.length_b   1.000
_cell.length_c   1.000
_cell.angle_alpha   90.00
_cell.angle_beta   90.00
_cell.angle_gamma   90.00
#
_symmetry.space_group_name_H-M   'P 1'
#
loop_
_entity.id
_entity.type
_entity.pdbx_description
1 polymer ?
#
loop_
_entity_poly.entity_id
_entity_poly.type
_entity_poly.pdbx_seq_one_letter_code
_entity_poly.pdbx_strand_id
1 'polypeptide(L)'
;MIPFLIKSAVSLIFLAAGIQYWRHGTMTKEGLSPNDPSSHSHPEDCRLVHLDLELNVDFNKHIFSGFAHLTVEKHKDGVDTVVLDSKDLKIKNVTDQSTGQQLSYSLGDKLEVFGSRLEIRLPTTNGNKLNISIEYETSPEASAFQWLTADQTAGKRQPYLFSQCQAIHCRSFVPCQDTPSVKFPYTAKITAPKEITLLMSAISTGSETDSSDSTKSIYRFEQKVPIPSYLIAIVGGDLESRDIGPRSKTETMLKTAEDLCGPYVWGRYDLLVLPPSFPYGGMENPCLTFVTPTLLAGDKSLADVVAHEISHSWTGNLVTNKNPEHFWLNEGHTVFVERKIKGRMYGEPYRQISAAERWIELQQSVVRTI
;
A
#
# COMPACT_ATOMS: atom_id res chain seq x y z
N MET A 1 26.66 -6.33 -14.89
CA MET A 1 26.39 -7.45 -13.96
C MET A 1 25.53 -7.05 -12.76
N ILE A 2 25.53 -5.78 -12.33
CA ILE A 2 24.67 -5.27 -11.24
C ILE A 2 23.19 -4.99 -11.62
N PRO A 3 22.79 -4.67 -12.89
CA PRO A 3 21.38 -4.33 -13.18
C PRO A 3 20.43 -5.55 -13.27
N PHE A 4 20.95 -6.77 -13.15
CA PHE A 4 20.17 -8.01 -13.26
C PHE A 4 19.48 -8.45 -11.94
N LEU A 5 19.89 -7.91 -10.80
CA LEU A 5 19.41 -8.36 -9.47
C LEU A 5 18.16 -7.62 -8.97
N ILE A 6 17.82 -6.46 -9.54
CA ILE A 6 16.80 -5.55 -8.99
C ILE A 6 15.37 -5.90 -9.47
N LYS A 7 15.23 -6.66 -10.57
CA LYS A 7 13.93 -6.92 -11.22
C LYS A 7 13.19 -8.19 -10.77
N SER A 8 13.75 -9.01 -9.87
CA SER A 8 13.19 -10.32 -9.46
C SER A 8 12.83 -10.43 -7.97
N ALA A 9 12.86 -9.35 -7.18
CA ALA A 9 12.64 -9.42 -5.73
C ALA A 9 11.18 -9.65 -5.33
N VAL A 10 10.20 -9.30 -6.18
CA VAL A 10 8.77 -9.33 -5.84
C VAL A 10 8.23 -10.75 -5.68
N SER A 11 8.72 -11.73 -6.46
CA SER A 11 8.22 -13.12 -6.38
C SER A 11 8.92 -13.99 -5.32
N LEU A 12 10.15 -13.66 -4.91
CA LEU A 12 10.95 -14.53 -4.04
C LEU A 12 10.57 -14.46 -2.55
N ILE A 13 10.01 -13.33 -2.10
CA ILE A 13 9.68 -13.13 -0.68
C ILE A 13 8.49 -14.00 -0.25
N PHE A 14 7.49 -14.20 -1.12
CA PHE A 14 6.33 -15.05 -0.81
C PHE A 14 6.67 -16.54 -0.74
N LEU A 15 7.55 -17.04 -1.62
CA LEU A 15 7.97 -18.43 -1.57
C LEU A 15 8.89 -18.70 -0.36
N ALA A 16 9.83 -17.81 -0.06
CA ALA A 16 10.78 -18.05 1.03
C ALA A 16 10.11 -17.98 2.42
N ALA A 17 9.23 -17.00 2.65
CA ALA A 17 8.51 -16.88 3.92
C ALA A 17 7.47 -17.99 4.12
N GLY A 18 6.79 -18.41 3.05
CA GLY A 18 5.86 -19.53 3.08
C GLY A 18 6.55 -20.89 3.34
N ILE A 19 7.74 -21.11 2.77
CA ILE A 19 8.46 -22.39 2.87
C ILE A 19 9.26 -22.54 4.17
N GLN A 20 9.87 -21.46 4.70
CA GLN A 20 10.64 -21.56 5.96
C GLN A 20 9.73 -21.70 7.18
N TYR A 21 8.57 -21.06 7.23
CA TYR A 21 7.66 -21.16 8.38
C TYR A 21 6.85 -22.47 8.39
N TRP A 22 6.67 -23.13 7.23
CA TRP A 22 6.01 -24.45 7.14
C TRP A 22 6.77 -25.57 7.86
N ARG A 23 8.05 -25.37 8.16
CA ARG A 23 8.88 -26.42 8.77
C ARG A 23 8.80 -26.48 10.29
N HIS A 24 8.45 -25.41 11.02
CA HIS A 24 8.71 -25.33 12.47
C HIS A 24 7.54 -24.85 13.37
N GLY A 25 6.30 -24.81 12.89
CA GLY A 25 5.15 -24.48 13.73
C GLY A 25 3.90 -25.24 13.36
N THR A 26 3.20 -25.78 14.36
CA THR A 26 1.84 -26.29 14.26
C THR A 26 0.88 -25.15 13.88
N MET A 27 0.81 -24.79 12.61
CA MET A 27 -0.39 -24.17 12.07
C MET A 27 -1.42 -25.28 11.86
N THR A 28 -2.62 -25.09 12.40
CA THR A 28 -3.78 -25.85 11.93
C THR A 28 -3.87 -25.70 10.41
N LYS A 29 -4.38 -26.71 9.73
CA LYS A 29 -4.43 -26.83 8.27
C LYS A 29 -5.26 -25.73 7.55
N GLU A 30 -5.73 -24.74 8.30
CA GLU A 30 -6.61 -23.65 7.91
C GLU A 30 -5.86 -22.36 8.30
N GLY A 31 -5.66 -21.44 7.36
CA GLY A 31 -4.93 -20.17 7.59
C GLY A 31 -5.61 -19.25 8.61
N LEU A 32 -5.14 -18.00 8.74
CA LEU A 32 -5.67 -17.08 9.77
C LEU A 32 -7.18 -16.83 9.70
N SER A 33 -7.74 -16.87 8.49
CA SER A 33 -9.18 -16.87 8.24
C SER A 33 -9.51 -17.84 7.10
N PRO A 34 -10.78 -18.27 6.95
CA PRO A 34 -11.17 -19.21 5.89
C PRO A 34 -10.98 -18.69 4.46
N ASN A 35 -11.05 -17.36 4.25
CA ASN A 35 -11.02 -16.74 2.92
C ASN A 35 -9.67 -16.12 2.55
N ASP A 36 -8.86 -15.78 3.55
CA ASP A 36 -7.51 -15.24 3.37
C ASP A 36 -6.58 -15.78 4.46
N PRO A 37 -5.62 -16.64 4.12
CA PRO A 37 -4.72 -17.22 5.11
C PRO A 37 -3.78 -16.20 5.76
N SER A 38 -3.71 -14.97 5.24
CA SER A 38 -2.79 -13.92 5.70
C SER A 38 -3.46 -12.81 6.52
N SER A 39 -4.77 -12.88 6.74
CA SER A 39 -5.53 -11.88 7.52
C SER A 39 -6.40 -12.55 8.59
N HIS A 40 -6.46 -11.93 9.76
CA HIS A 40 -7.37 -12.31 10.85
C HIS A 40 -8.81 -11.85 10.61
N SER A 41 -9.03 -10.97 9.64
CA SER A 41 -10.29 -10.27 9.42
C SER A 41 -11.36 -11.17 8.81
N HIS A 42 -12.62 -10.90 9.15
CA HIS A 42 -13.80 -11.63 8.64
C HIS A 42 -14.75 -10.68 7.89
N PRO A 43 -14.39 -10.22 6.68
CA PRO A 43 -15.18 -9.24 5.94
C PRO A 43 -16.55 -9.75 5.46
N GLU A 44 -16.78 -11.06 5.48
CA GLU A 44 -18.08 -11.68 5.27
C GLU A 44 -19.08 -11.41 6.41
N ASP A 45 -18.59 -11.05 7.61
CA ASP A 45 -19.41 -10.77 8.79
C ASP A 45 -19.58 -9.25 8.97
N CYS A 46 -18.49 -8.51 8.93
CA CYS A 46 -18.46 -7.05 9.06
C CYS A 46 -17.33 -6.49 8.19
N ARG A 47 -17.65 -5.57 7.28
CA ARG A 47 -16.73 -5.07 6.26
C ARG A 47 -16.40 -3.60 6.46
N LEU A 48 -15.13 -3.23 6.34
CA LEU A 48 -14.68 -1.85 6.24
C LEU A 48 -15.12 -1.25 4.90
N VAL A 49 -15.83 -0.13 4.95
CA VAL A 49 -16.38 0.56 3.76
C VAL A 49 -15.81 1.97 3.56
N HIS A 50 -15.21 2.59 4.57
CA HIS A 50 -14.48 3.86 4.46
C HIS A 50 -13.45 3.98 5.58
N LEU A 51 -12.30 4.60 5.28
CA LEU A 51 -11.27 4.95 6.26
C LEU A 51 -11.01 6.46 6.23
N ASP A 52 -11.08 7.13 7.38
CA ASP A 52 -10.59 8.50 7.54
C ASP A 52 -9.44 8.51 8.55
N LEU A 53 -8.27 9.00 8.11
CA LEU A 53 -7.06 9.05 8.92
C LEU A 53 -6.83 10.48 9.44
N GLU A 54 -6.66 10.63 10.75
CA GLU A 54 -6.20 11.87 11.35
C GLU A 54 -4.93 11.58 12.15
N LEU A 55 -3.75 11.82 11.56
CA LEU A 55 -2.46 11.40 12.14
C LEU A 55 -1.44 12.55 12.20
N ASN A 56 -0.62 12.55 13.23
CA ASN A 56 0.60 13.35 13.31
C ASN A 56 1.83 12.45 13.09
N VAL A 57 2.71 12.85 12.17
CA VAL A 57 4.02 12.20 11.98
C VAL A 57 5.07 12.85 12.87
N ASP A 58 5.81 12.04 13.62
CA ASP A 58 6.94 12.46 14.46
C ASP A 58 8.23 11.80 13.95
N PHE A 59 9.05 12.58 13.23
CA PHE A 59 10.32 12.13 12.68
C PHE A 59 11.40 11.89 13.74
N ASN A 60 11.27 12.43 14.95
CA ASN A 60 12.25 12.17 16.01
C ASN A 60 11.98 10.83 16.68
N LYS A 61 10.71 10.48 16.84
CA LYS A 61 10.28 9.22 17.43
C LYS A 61 10.05 8.11 16.41
N HIS A 62 10.02 8.43 15.12
CA HIS A 62 9.69 7.50 14.03
C HIS A 62 8.29 6.87 14.17
N ILE A 63 7.28 7.67 14.53
CA ILE A 63 5.91 7.18 14.73
C ILE A 63 4.88 8.06 14.02
N PHE A 64 3.73 7.45 13.73
CA PHE A 64 2.46 8.13 13.55
C PHE A 64 1.62 7.96 14.81
N SER A 65 0.90 8.99 15.20
CA SER A 65 -0.07 8.92 16.30
C SER A 65 -1.31 9.76 15.97
N GLY A 66 -2.47 9.28 16.40
CA GLY A 66 -3.75 9.94 16.13
C GLY A 66 -4.87 8.93 16.03
N PHE A 67 -5.76 9.11 15.05
CA PHE A 67 -6.97 8.35 14.90
C PHE A 67 -7.09 7.68 13.53
N ALA A 68 -7.61 6.46 13.53
CA ALA A 68 -8.23 5.83 12.38
C ALA A 68 -9.75 5.77 12.62
N HIS A 69 -10.50 6.52 11.83
CA HIS A 69 -11.96 6.50 11.83
C HIS A 69 -12.45 5.53 10.75
N LEU A 70 -13.03 4.42 11.18
CA LEU A 70 -13.50 3.34 10.32
C LEU A 70 -15.02 3.40 10.20
N THR A 71 -15.54 3.46 8.99
CA THR A 71 -16.94 3.12 8.74
C THR A 71 -17.02 1.65 8.39
N VAL A 72 -17.73 0.86 9.19
CA VAL A 72 -17.91 -0.58 8.99
C VAL A 72 -19.38 -0.92 8.76
N GLU A 73 -19.63 -1.97 7.98
CA GLU A 73 -20.96 -2.46 7.64
C GLU A 73 -21.11 -3.94 8.01
N LYS A 74 -22.10 -4.25 8.85
CA LYS A 74 -22.50 -5.61 9.23
C LYS A 74 -23.22 -6.28 8.05
N HIS A 75 -22.77 -7.47 7.67
CA HIS A 75 -23.35 -8.24 6.56
C HIS A 75 -24.14 -9.47 7.03
N LYS A 76 -24.01 -9.87 8.31
CA LYS A 76 -24.79 -10.94 8.92
C LYS A 76 -25.49 -10.44 10.18
N ASP A 77 -26.70 -10.96 10.41
CA ASP A 77 -27.43 -10.71 11.63
C ASP A 77 -26.70 -11.30 12.84
N GLY A 78 -26.77 -10.61 13.97
CA GLY A 78 -26.12 -11.06 15.22
C GLY A 78 -24.60 -10.81 15.29
N VAL A 79 -23.99 -10.21 14.28
CA VAL A 79 -22.57 -9.81 14.34
C VAL A 79 -22.40 -8.68 15.34
N ASP A 80 -21.66 -8.97 16.40
CA ASP A 80 -21.39 -8.08 17.53
C ASP A 80 -19.92 -7.68 17.63
N THR A 81 -19.10 -8.07 16.66
CA THR A 81 -17.64 -7.88 16.68
C THR A 81 -17.15 -7.54 15.28
N VAL A 82 -16.22 -6.59 15.18
CA VAL A 82 -15.37 -6.42 14.00
C VAL A 82 -13.95 -6.88 14.33
N VAL A 83 -13.34 -7.62 13.42
CA VAL A 83 -11.97 -8.11 13.54
C VAL A 83 -11.09 -7.35 12.55
N LEU A 84 -9.99 -6.80 13.05
CA LEU A 84 -8.99 -6.06 12.29
C LEU A 84 -7.61 -6.71 12.48
N ASP A 85 -6.75 -6.51 11.49
CA ASP A 85 -5.33 -6.82 11.56
C ASP A 85 -4.57 -5.63 12.19
N SER A 86 -3.63 -5.95 13.08
CA SER A 86 -2.76 -4.97 13.72
C SER A 86 -1.36 -5.57 13.90
N LYS A 87 -0.30 -4.81 13.66
CA LYS A 87 1.07 -5.26 13.94
C LYS A 87 1.86 -4.14 14.60
N ASP A 88 2.22 -4.35 15.87
CA ASP A 88 3.01 -3.40 16.65
C ASP A 88 2.35 -2.01 16.80
N LEU A 89 1.01 -1.97 16.76
CA LEU A 89 0.24 -0.78 17.05
C LEU A 89 -0.11 -0.71 18.54
N LYS A 90 0.11 0.45 19.14
CA LYS A 90 -0.34 0.76 20.49
C LYS A 90 -1.74 1.38 20.44
N ILE A 91 -2.76 0.56 20.71
CA ILE A 91 -4.15 1.02 20.79
C ILE A 91 -4.37 1.72 22.14
N LYS A 92 -4.81 2.99 22.10
CA LYS A 92 -5.04 3.83 23.28
C LYS A 92 -6.51 3.83 23.67
N ASN A 93 -7.39 4.00 22.69
CA ASN A 93 -8.83 4.08 22.93
C ASN A 93 -9.62 3.64 21.68
N VAL A 94 -10.82 3.12 21.88
CA VAL A 94 -11.77 2.80 20.80
C VAL A 94 -13.14 3.32 21.19
N THR A 95 -13.76 4.13 20.32
CA THR A 95 -15.06 4.74 20.58
C THR A 95 -15.99 4.64 19.38
N ASP A 96 -17.30 4.65 19.62
CA ASP A 96 -18.30 4.95 18.60
C ASP A 96 -18.28 6.46 18.34
N GLN A 97 -17.98 6.86 17.11
CA GLN A 97 -17.84 8.26 16.74
C GLN A 97 -19.17 9.03 16.82
N SER A 98 -20.30 8.34 16.69
CA SER A 98 -21.64 8.96 16.67
C SER A 98 -22.14 9.27 18.07
N THR A 99 -21.81 8.41 19.03
CA THR A 99 -22.31 8.50 20.41
C THR A 99 -21.25 8.93 21.42
N GLY A 100 -19.96 8.84 21.06
CA GLY A 100 -18.83 9.00 21.97
C GLY A 100 -18.66 7.84 22.95
N GLN A 101 -19.46 6.78 22.83
CA GLN A 101 -19.40 5.62 23.72
C GLN A 101 -18.07 4.88 23.55
N GLN A 102 -17.41 4.56 24.65
CA GLN A 102 -16.23 3.69 24.63
C GLN A 102 -16.62 2.25 24.29
N LEU A 103 -15.92 1.67 23.32
CA LEU A 103 -16.11 0.29 22.87
C LEU A 103 -15.04 -0.59 23.50
N SER A 104 -15.44 -1.78 23.95
CA SER A 104 -14.47 -2.77 24.44
C SER A 104 -13.72 -3.39 23.26
N TYR A 105 -12.43 -3.59 23.44
CA TYR A 105 -11.57 -4.26 22.47
C TYR A 105 -10.60 -5.21 23.16
N SER A 106 -10.12 -6.20 22.41
CA SER A 106 -9.06 -7.11 22.84
C SER A 106 -8.02 -7.28 21.72
N LEU A 107 -6.76 -7.45 22.12
CA LEU A 107 -5.68 -7.85 21.24
C LEU A 107 -5.33 -9.31 21.52
N GLY A 108 -5.42 -10.15 20.50
CA GLY A 108 -4.98 -11.54 20.56
C GLY A 108 -3.46 -11.68 20.55
N ASP A 109 -2.99 -12.92 20.70
CA ASP A 109 -1.57 -13.26 20.70
C ASP A 109 -0.86 -12.74 19.44
N LYS A 110 0.34 -12.20 19.62
CA LYS A 110 1.16 -11.70 18.53
C LYS A 110 1.81 -12.86 17.78
N LEU A 111 1.50 -12.97 16.49
CA LEU A 111 2.21 -13.80 15.53
C LEU A 111 3.31 -12.96 14.86
N GLU A 112 4.52 -13.50 14.76
CA GLU A 112 5.69 -12.77 14.27
C GLU A 112 5.47 -12.14 12.88
N VAL A 113 4.94 -12.92 11.94
CA VAL A 113 4.68 -12.48 10.58
C VAL A 113 3.42 -11.62 10.52
N PHE A 114 2.32 -12.09 11.12
CA PHE A 114 0.98 -11.57 10.85
C PHE A 114 0.50 -10.48 11.82
N GLY A 115 1.17 -10.30 12.96
CA GLY A 115 0.75 -9.38 14.01
C GLY A 115 -0.29 -10.00 14.96
N SER A 116 -1.12 -9.16 15.54
CA SER A 116 -2.17 -9.50 16.50
C SER A 116 -3.55 -9.25 15.89
N ARG A 117 -4.50 -10.12 16.26
CA ARG A 117 -5.93 -9.94 16.00
C ARG A 117 -6.49 -8.85 16.92
N LEU A 118 -7.00 -7.74 16.36
CA LEU A 118 -7.73 -6.73 17.12
C LEU A 118 -9.24 -6.97 16.98
N GLU A 119 -9.88 -7.38 18.06
CA GLU A 119 -11.34 -7.56 18.12
C GLU A 119 -11.98 -6.37 18.81
N ILE A 120 -12.97 -5.74 18.17
CA ILE A 120 -13.72 -4.62 18.74
C ILE A 120 -15.19 -5.03 18.84
N ARG A 121 -15.75 -4.94 20.04
CA ARG A 121 -17.18 -5.21 20.27
C ARG A 121 -18.01 -4.05 19.75
N LEU A 122 -18.91 -4.38 18.83
CA LEU A 122 -19.86 -3.48 18.22
C LEU A 122 -21.10 -3.36 19.12
N PRO A 123 -21.68 -2.15 19.25
CA PRO A 123 -22.92 -2.00 19.99
C PRO A 123 -24.07 -2.71 19.27
N THR A 124 -25.04 -3.17 20.05
CA THR A 124 -26.29 -3.77 19.58
C THR A 124 -27.23 -2.68 19.08
N THR A 125 -26.88 -2.03 17.98
CA THR A 125 -27.72 -1.03 17.30
C THR A 125 -28.56 -1.70 16.21
N ASN A 126 -29.73 -1.13 15.91
CA ASN A 126 -30.58 -1.54 14.79
C ASN A 126 -29.98 -1.17 13.41
N GLY A 127 -28.81 -0.51 13.38
CA GLY A 127 -28.16 -0.05 12.17
C GLY A 127 -27.06 -1.02 11.71
N ASN A 128 -26.97 -1.25 10.40
CA ASN A 128 -25.92 -2.08 9.82
C ASN A 128 -24.59 -1.33 9.67
N LYS A 129 -24.61 0.01 9.66
CA LYS A 129 -23.40 0.85 9.53
C LYS A 129 -23.03 1.50 10.84
N LEU A 130 -21.74 1.45 11.17
CA LEU A 130 -21.16 1.99 12.41
C LEU A 130 -19.88 2.75 12.09
N ASN A 131 -19.66 3.85 12.81
CA ASN A 131 -18.43 4.63 12.73
C ASN A 131 -17.63 4.42 14.01
N ILE A 132 -16.45 3.82 13.88
CA ILE A 132 -15.56 3.46 14.96
C ILE A 132 -14.34 4.36 14.88
N SER A 133 -13.97 5.00 15.98
CA SER A 133 -12.74 5.77 16.10
C SER A 133 -11.73 4.97 16.92
N ILE A 134 -10.56 4.71 16.35
CA ILE A 134 -9.45 4.02 17.03
C ILE A 134 -8.34 5.03 17.23
N GLU A 135 -8.07 5.40 18.49
CA GLU A 135 -6.88 6.18 18.85
C GLU A 135 -5.69 5.23 18.99
N TYR A 136 -4.62 5.49 18.25
CA TYR A 136 -3.46 4.60 18.23
C TYR A 136 -2.15 5.32 17.95
N GLU A 137 -1.07 4.55 18.03
CA GLU A 137 0.29 4.95 17.71
C GLU A 137 1.01 3.78 17.02
N THR A 138 1.78 4.06 15.98
CA THR A 138 2.63 3.07 15.32
C THR A 138 3.92 2.84 16.11
N SER A 139 4.59 1.72 15.90
CA SER A 139 5.92 1.46 16.46
C SER A 139 7.02 2.09 15.57
N PRO A 140 8.16 2.52 16.14
CA PRO A 140 9.37 2.88 15.38
C PRO A 140 9.88 1.78 14.46
N GLU A 141 9.58 0.52 14.81
CA GLU A 141 9.91 -0.71 14.08
C GLU A 141 8.77 -1.17 13.17
N ALA A 142 7.74 -0.35 12.95
CA ALA A 142 6.62 -0.67 12.08
C ALA A 142 7.10 -1.07 10.69
N SER A 143 6.78 -2.30 10.30
CA SER A 143 7.27 -2.93 9.07
C SER A 143 6.84 -2.22 7.78
N ALA A 144 5.82 -1.37 7.84
CA ALA A 144 5.34 -0.58 6.71
C ALA A 144 6.31 0.52 6.30
N PHE A 145 7.21 0.95 7.17
CA PHE A 145 7.95 2.19 6.98
C PHE A 145 9.45 1.98 6.89
N GLN A 146 10.08 2.80 6.07
CA GLN A 146 11.50 3.10 6.20
C GLN A 146 11.67 4.57 6.57
N TRP A 147 12.23 4.79 7.76
CA TRP A 147 12.69 6.09 8.23
C TRP A 147 14.15 6.28 7.85
N LEU A 148 14.46 7.45 7.28
CA LEU A 148 15.79 7.81 6.82
C LEU A 148 16.24 9.10 7.51
N THR A 149 17.46 9.08 8.04
CA THR A 149 18.11 10.28 8.55
C THR A 149 18.43 11.22 7.38
N ALA A 150 18.69 12.50 7.69
CA ALA A 150 19.11 13.46 6.68
C ALA A 150 20.32 12.97 5.87
N ASP A 151 21.30 12.33 6.52
CA ASP A 151 22.49 11.77 5.88
C ASP A 151 22.22 10.64 4.89
N GLN A 152 21.06 9.99 4.99
CA GLN A 152 20.64 8.95 4.04
C GLN A 152 19.88 9.52 2.83
N THR A 153 19.53 10.80 2.84
CA THR A 153 18.86 11.47 1.72
C THR A 153 19.88 12.06 0.73
N ALA A 154 19.42 12.43 -0.46
CA ALA A 154 20.25 13.12 -1.44
C ALA A 154 20.60 14.55 -0.98
N GLY A 155 19.66 15.24 -0.32
CA GLY A 155 19.82 16.62 0.09
C GLY A 155 20.67 16.83 1.35
N LYS A 156 20.88 15.79 2.18
CA LYS A 156 21.65 15.86 3.46
C LYS A 156 21.13 16.88 4.47
N ARG A 157 19.90 17.38 4.30
CA ARG A 157 19.32 18.45 5.13
C ARG A 157 18.11 18.00 5.95
N GLN A 158 17.16 17.34 5.30
CA GLN A 158 15.92 16.90 5.93
C GLN A 158 15.86 15.37 6.02
N PRO A 159 15.22 14.81 7.06
CA PRO A 159 14.92 13.39 7.11
C PRO A 159 13.91 13.02 6.02
N TYR A 160 13.72 11.72 5.82
CA TYR A 160 12.79 11.19 4.83
C TYR A 160 12.08 9.96 5.38
N LEU A 161 10.85 9.76 4.94
CA LEU A 161 10.01 8.62 5.26
C LEU A 161 9.33 8.17 3.98
N PHE A 162 9.26 6.86 3.75
CA PHE A 162 8.28 6.30 2.82
C PHE A 162 7.69 5.01 3.39
N SER A 163 6.46 4.72 2.96
CA SER A 163 5.79 3.46 3.27
C SER A 163 5.90 2.44 2.13
N GLN A 164 5.74 1.17 2.49
CA GLN A 164 5.53 0.04 1.60
C GLN A 164 4.57 -0.94 2.27
N CYS A 165 3.31 -0.93 1.85
CA CYS A 165 2.26 -1.72 2.50
C CYS A 165 2.09 -3.13 1.90
N GLN A 166 2.48 -3.35 0.63
CA GLN A 166 2.34 -4.66 0.01
C GLN A 166 3.34 -5.68 0.59
N ALA A 167 2.90 -6.90 0.96
CA ALA A 167 1.51 -7.41 0.87
C ALA A 167 0.63 -7.14 2.08
N ILE A 168 1.19 -7.20 3.29
CA ILE A 168 0.43 -7.23 4.56
C ILE A 168 1.05 -6.33 5.62
N HIS A 169 1.69 -5.25 5.18
CA HIS A 169 2.34 -4.31 6.10
C HIS A 169 1.43 -3.16 6.48
N CYS A 170 0.30 -2.93 5.79
CA CYS A 170 -0.63 -1.86 6.13
C CYS A 170 -1.13 -1.99 7.58
N ARG A 171 -1.27 -3.21 8.12
CA ARG A 171 -1.58 -3.45 9.53
C ARG A 171 -0.57 -2.90 10.55
N SER A 172 0.65 -2.57 10.13
CA SER A 172 1.65 -1.86 10.97
C SER A 172 1.61 -0.34 10.81
N PHE A 173 0.79 0.17 9.89
CA PHE A 173 0.47 1.58 9.72
C PHE A 173 -0.92 1.92 10.27
N VAL A 174 -1.95 1.14 9.93
CA VAL A 174 -3.36 1.40 10.25
C VAL A 174 -4.01 0.11 10.78
N PRO A 175 -4.76 0.15 11.89
CA PRO A 175 -5.60 -0.99 12.28
C PRO A 175 -6.73 -1.14 11.27
N CYS A 176 -6.69 -2.15 10.42
CA CYS A 176 -7.59 -2.30 9.28
C CYS A 176 -7.84 -3.76 8.91
N GLN A 177 -8.78 -4.02 8.00
CA GLN A 177 -8.92 -5.34 7.39
C GLN A 177 -7.85 -5.48 6.30
N ASP A 178 -6.66 -5.97 6.67
CA ASP A 178 -5.48 -5.95 5.82
C ASP A 178 -5.44 -7.17 4.88
N THR A 179 -6.43 -7.20 3.99
CA THR A 179 -6.67 -8.21 2.96
C THR A 179 -7.07 -7.52 1.65
N PRO A 180 -6.58 -8.00 0.49
CA PRO A 180 -6.96 -7.41 -0.79
C PRO A 180 -8.42 -7.70 -1.20
N SER A 181 -9.11 -8.60 -0.48
CA SER A 181 -10.55 -8.85 -0.67
C SER A 181 -11.45 -7.67 -0.24
N VAL A 182 -10.92 -6.78 0.59
CA VAL A 182 -11.61 -5.59 1.08
C VAL A 182 -11.07 -4.37 0.35
N LYS A 183 -11.97 -3.56 -0.20
CA LYS A 183 -11.66 -2.29 -0.85
C LYS A 183 -12.50 -1.19 -0.24
N PHE A 184 -11.90 -0.04 0.02
CA PHE A 184 -12.56 1.13 0.57
C PHE A 184 -11.89 2.41 0.05
N PRO A 185 -12.66 3.49 -0.18
CA PRO A 185 -12.10 4.83 -0.31
C PRO A 185 -11.49 5.27 1.02
N TYR A 186 -10.57 6.25 0.97
CA TYR A 186 -10.04 6.85 2.18
C TYR A 186 -9.81 8.36 2.05
N THR A 187 -9.90 9.03 3.19
CA THR A 187 -9.45 10.41 3.39
C THR A 187 -8.34 10.42 4.43
N ALA A 188 -7.47 11.42 4.33
CA ALA A 188 -6.38 11.58 5.29
C ALA A 188 -6.11 13.06 5.57
N LYS A 189 -6.01 13.38 6.86
CA LYS A 189 -5.51 14.63 7.42
C LYS A 189 -4.24 14.30 8.19
N ILE A 190 -3.09 14.67 7.62
CA ILE A 190 -1.79 14.33 8.19
C ILE A 190 -1.04 15.60 8.59
N THR A 191 -0.65 15.71 9.85
CA THR A 191 0.17 16.80 10.38
C THR A 191 1.65 16.41 10.37
N ALA A 192 2.51 17.26 9.82
CA ALA A 192 3.96 17.07 9.74
C ALA A 192 4.73 18.35 10.04
N PRO A 193 6.05 18.29 10.34
CA PRO A 193 6.90 19.49 10.39
C PRO A 193 6.80 20.29 9.09
N LYS A 194 6.78 21.62 9.17
CA LYS A 194 6.52 22.50 8.03
C LYS A 194 7.53 22.37 6.89
N GLU A 195 8.75 21.93 7.19
CA GLU A 195 9.82 21.69 6.22
C GLU A 195 9.67 20.37 5.46
N ILE A 196 8.73 19.52 5.87
CA ILE A 196 8.46 18.22 5.24
C ILE A 196 7.26 18.35 4.32
N THR A 197 7.46 18.02 3.05
CA THR A 197 6.38 17.84 2.08
C THR A 197 5.84 16.42 2.18
N LEU A 198 4.52 16.27 2.32
CA LEU A 198 3.86 14.96 2.33
C LEU A 198 3.14 14.71 1.01
N LEU A 199 3.21 13.45 0.53
CA LEU A 199 2.35 12.94 -0.52
C LEU A 199 1.79 11.57 -0.11
N MET A 200 0.64 11.20 -0.66
CA MET A 200 0.01 9.90 -0.45
C MET A 200 -0.50 9.32 -1.77
N SER A 201 -0.92 8.06 -1.75
CA SER A 201 -1.65 7.36 -2.83
C SER A 201 -3.09 7.87 -3.02
N ALA A 202 -3.25 9.19 -3.08
CA ALA A 202 -4.51 9.93 -3.08
C ALA A 202 -4.33 11.32 -3.72
N ILE A 203 -5.43 11.97 -4.09
CA ILE A 203 -5.39 13.34 -4.60
C ILE A 203 -5.28 14.31 -3.43
N SER A 204 -4.29 15.22 -3.46
CA SER A 204 -4.18 16.28 -2.47
C SER A 204 -5.33 17.28 -2.62
N THR A 205 -6.00 17.61 -1.51
CA THR A 205 -7.08 18.59 -1.45
C THR A 205 -6.63 19.90 -0.80
N GLY A 206 -5.33 20.05 -0.53
CA GLY A 206 -4.73 21.26 0.03
C GLY A 206 -3.84 20.99 1.25
N SER A 207 -3.11 22.03 1.64
CA SER A 207 -2.29 22.07 2.83
C SER A 207 -2.38 23.44 3.49
N GLU A 208 -2.30 23.48 4.82
CA GLU A 208 -2.35 24.70 5.62
C GLU A 208 -1.36 24.62 6.78
N THR A 209 -0.89 25.76 7.29
CA THR A 209 -0.12 25.80 8.54
C THR A 209 -1.04 25.44 9.71
N ASP A 210 -0.55 24.63 10.64
CA ASP A 210 -1.33 24.27 11.82
C ASP A 210 -1.55 25.49 12.72
N SER A 211 -2.81 25.83 12.98
CA SER A 211 -3.18 26.96 13.84
C SER A 211 -2.73 26.81 15.30
N SER A 212 -2.51 25.56 15.75
CA SER A 212 -2.08 25.24 17.11
C SER A 212 -0.56 25.20 17.26
N ASP A 213 0.18 24.99 16.16
CA ASP A 213 1.63 24.92 16.13
C ASP A 213 2.17 25.38 14.77
N SER A 214 2.65 26.63 14.70
CA SER A 214 3.15 27.23 13.45
C SER A 214 4.43 26.58 12.89
N THR A 215 5.02 25.62 13.61
CA THR A 215 6.13 24.79 13.12
C THR A 215 5.66 23.60 12.30
N LYS A 216 4.34 23.37 12.19
CA LYS A 216 3.74 22.24 11.50
C LYS A 216 2.82 22.67 10.36
N SER A 217 2.66 21.76 9.41
CA SER A 217 1.70 21.85 8.30
C SER A 217 0.74 20.67 8.36
N ILE A 218 -0.53 20.93 8.06
CA ILE A 218 -1.60 19.94 7.92
C ILE A 218 -1.84 19.72 6.43
N TYR A 219 -1.72 18.47 5.99
CA TYR A 219 -1.96 18.04 4.61
C TYR A 219 -3.26 17.25 4.55
N ARG A 220 -4.04 17.46 3.48
CA ARG A 220 -5.31 16.76 3.25
C ARG A 220 -5.28 16.01 1.94
N PHE A 221 -5.75 14.77 1.96
CA PHE A 221 -5.79 13.86 0.82
C PHE A 221 -7.13 13.12 0.72
N GLU A 222 -7.54 12.82 -0.50
CA GLU A 222 -8.76 12.09 -0.80
C GLU A 222 -8.51 11.05 -1.90
N GLN A 223 -8.78 9.78 -1.60
CA GLN A 223 -8.84 8.67 -2.55
C GLN A 223 -10.29 8.19 -2.69
N LYS A 224 -10.93 8.64 -3.77
CA LYS A 224 -12.35 8.35 -4.04
C LYS A 224 -12.58 6.94 -4.57
N VAL A 225 -11.61 6.39 -5.30
CA VAL A 225 -11.74 5.06 -5.88
C VAL A 225 -11.43 4.04 -4.78
N PRO A 226 -12.31 3.05 -4.51
CA PRO A 226 -12.05 2.05 -3.48
C PRO A 226 -10.81 1.22 -3.80
N ILE A 227 -9.88 1.14 -2.84
CA ILE A 227 -8.62 0.42 -2.97
C ILE A 227 -8.43 -0.60 -1.84
N PRO A 228 -7.69 -1.70 -2.06
CA PRO A 228 -7.22 -2.55 -0.99
C PRO A 228 -6.19 -1.84 -0.11
N SER A 229 -6.10 -2.24 1.17
CA SER A 229 -5.22 -1.65 2.18
C SER A 229 -3.76 -1.54 1.75
N TYR A 230 -3.25 -2.54 1.02
CA TYR A 230 -1.85 -2.59 0.59
C TYR A 230 -1.45 -1.46 -0.36
N LEU A 231 -2.42 -0.77 -0.98
CA LEU A 231 -2.22 0.38 -1.86
C LEU A 231 -2.21 1.72 -1.13
N ILE A 232 -2.49 1.75 0.19
CA ILE A 232 -2.29 2.96 0.98
C ILE A 232 -0.78 3.21 1.08
N ALA A 233 -0.35 4.38 0.61
CA ALA A 233 1.03 4.81 0.71
C ALA A 233 1.15 6.26 1.18
N ILE A 234 2.27 6.54 1.83
CA ILE A 234 2.69 7.86 2.28
C ILE A 234 4.20 8.03 2.08
N VAL A 235 4.59 9.24 1.71
CA VAL A 235 5.97 9.71 1.71
C VAL A 235 6.05 11.07 2.41
N GLY A 236 7.14 11.31 3.13
CA GLY A 236 7.47 12.62 3.66
C GLY A 236 8.95 12.94 3.49
N GLY A 237 9.26 14.11 2.94
CA GLY A 237 10.65 14.61 2.87
C GLY A 237 10.78 15.96 2.17
N ASP A 238 12.01 16.29 1.80
CA ASP A 238 12.35 17.42 0.91
C ASP A 238 12.01 17.02 -0.54
N LEU A 239 10.75 17.23 -0.94
CA LEU A 239 10.20 16.81 -2.23
C LEU A 239 9.98 18.01 -3.14
N GLU A 240 10.44 17.88 -4.39
CA GLU A 240 10.21 18.85 -5.45
C GLU A 240 9.39 18.22 -6.56
N SER A 241 8.57 19.05 -7.23
CA SER A 241 7.69 18.59 -8.30
C SER A 241 8.02 19.26 -9.63
N ARG A 242 7.79 18.54 -10.72
CA ARG A 242 7.89 19.07 -12.08
C ARG A 242 6.86 18.43 -12.97
N ASP A 243 6.01 19.25 -13.56
CA ASP A 243 5.07 18.79 -14.58
C ASP A 243 5.82 18.33 -15.83
N ILE A 244 5.47 17.14 -16.27
CA ILE A 244 6.10 16.47 -17.40
C ILE A 244 5.09 16.07 -18.49
N GLY A 245 3.80 16.26 -18.28
CA GLY A 245 2.77 16.14 -19.32
C GLY A 245 1.42 16.63 -18.80
N PRO A 246 0.34 16.50 -19.60
CA PRO A 246 -0.99 16.93 -19.14
C PRO A 246 -1.44 16.14 -17.91
N ARG A 247 -0.95 14.89 -17.80
CA ARG A 247 -0.98 14.07 -16.58
C ARG A 247 0.36 13.38 -16.27
N SER A 248 1.36 13.38 -17.18
CA SER A 248 2.80 13.01 -16.96
C SER A 248 3.64 12.88 -18.29
N LYS A 249 4.99 12.81 -18.29
CA LYS A 249 5.84 12.51 -19.50
C LYS A 249 5.60 11.10 -20.04
N THR A 250 4.96 10.28 -19.22
CA THR A 250 4.53 8.92 -19.49
C THR A 250 3.17 8.89 -20.19
N GLU A 251 2.63 10.05 -20.59
CA GLU A 251 1.36 10.21 -21.29
C GLU A 251 1.18 9.24 -22.46
N THR A 252 2.23 9.01 -23.26
CA THR A 252 2.15 8.07 -24.39
C THR A 252 1.91 6.64 -23.92
N MET A 253 2.58 6.20 -22.85
CA MET A 253 2.36 4.89 -22.24
C MET A 253 0.95 4.82 -21.64
N LEU A 254 0.52 5.87 -20.95
CA LEU A 254 -0.79 5.93 -20.31
C LEU A 254 -1.92 5.85 -21.34
N LYS A 255 -1.86 6.64 -22.42
CA LYS A 255 -2.81 6.57 -23.54
C LYS A 255 -2.83 5.20 -24.20
N THR A 256 -1.65 4.61 -24.40
CA THR A 256 -1.55 3.26 -24.97
C THR A 256 -2.22 2.24 -24.05
N ALA A 257 -2.07 2.38 -22.73
CA ALA A 257 -2.73 1.53 -21.75
C ALA A 257 -4.25 1.75 -21.74
N GLU A 258 -4.71 3.00 -21.83
CA GLU A 258 -6.14 3.33 -21.93
C GLU A 258 -6.78 2.72 -23.18
N ASP A 259 -6.10 2.79 -24.34
CA ASP A 259 -6.56 2.17 -25.58
C ASP A 259 -6.66 0.63 -25.48
N LEU A 260 -5.82 0.01 -24.64
CA LEU A 260 -5.78 -1.44 -24.45
C LEU A 260 -6.80 -1.93 -23.40
N CYS A 261 -6.99 -1.17 -22.33
CA CYS A 261 -7.63 -1.63 -21.10
C CYS A 261 -8.90 -0.85 -20.73
N GLY A 262 -9.20 0.23 -21.44
CA GLY A 262 -10.31 1.14 -21.14
C GLY A 262 -9.87 2.33 -20.27
N PRO A 263 -10.81 3.17 -19.81
CA PRO A 263 -10.49 4.47 -19.20
C PRO A 263 -9.61 4.39 -17.94
N TYR A 264 -8.69 5.35 -17.79
CA TYR A 264 -7.95 5.55 -16.54
C TYR A 264 -8.78 6.32 -15.51
N VAL A 265 -9.11 5.71 -14.38
CA VAL A 265 -10.09 6.25 -13.41
C VAL A 265 -9.49 6.96 -12.19
N TRP A 266 -8.17 7.01 -12.07
CA TRP A 266 -7.47 7.47 -10.86
C TRP A 266 -7.13 8.98 -10.88
N GLY A 267 -7.56 9.70 -11.90
CA GLY A 267 -7.29 11.13 -12.05
C GLY A 267 -5.86 11.42 -12.54
N ARG A 268 -4.91 11.58 -11.60
CA ARG A 268 -3.50 11.86 -11.92
C ARG A 268 -2.66 10.60 -11.93
N TYR A 269 -1.51 10.66 -12.61
CA TYR A 269 -0.50 9.61 -12.60
C TYR A 269 0.87 10.26 -12.35
N ASP A 270 1.22 10.42 -11.08
CA ASP A 270 2.49 10.99 -10.67
C ASP A 270 3.52 9.88 -10.43
N LEU A 271 4.80 10.17 -10.71
CA LEU A 271 5.93 9.30 -10.41
C LEU A 271 6.74 9.92 -9.27
N LEU A 272 7.00 9.13 -8.24
CA LEU A 272 7.90 9.49 -7.16
C LEU A 272 9.17 8.65 -7.24
N VAL A 273 10.30 9.30 -7.53
CA VAL A 273 11.61 8.66 -7.44
C VAL A 273 12.07 8.67 -5.99
N LEU A 274 12.14 7.48 -5.38
CA LEU A 274 12.53 7.33 -3.99
C LEU A 274 14.06 7.37 -3.79
N PRO A 275 14.53 7.45 -2.53
CA PRO A 275 15.93 7.24 -2.21
C PRO A 275 16.45 5.84 -2.61
N PRO A 276 17.78 5.65 -2.74
CA PRO A 276 18.38 4.38 -3.19
C PRO A 276 18.08 3.15 -2.33
N SER A 277 17.58 3.35 -1.10
CA SER A 277 17.19 2.26 -0.19
C SER A 277 15.86 1.61 -0.54
N PHE A 278 15.09 2.15 -1.50
CA PHE A 278 13.82 1.56 -1.90
C PHE A 278 14.04 0.11 -2.40
N PRO A 279 13.36 -0.89 -1.79
CA PRO A 279 13.71 -2.30 -1.98
C PRO A 279 13.22 -2.92 -3.29
N TYR A 280 12.38 -2.22 -4.06
CA TYR A 280 11.73 -2.74 -5.27
C TYR A 280 12.04 -1.90 -6.51
N GLY A 281 11.66 -2.42 -7.68
CA GLY A 281 11.72 -1.65 -8.93
C GLY A 281 10.67 -0.53 -8.98
N GLY A 282 9.46 -0.85 -8.55
CA GLY A 282 8.35 0.08 -8.41
C GLY A 282 7.31 -0.44 -7.42
N MET A 283 6.33 0.41 -7.11
CA MET A 283 5.11 0.05 -6.40
C MET A 283 3.96 0.87 -6.98
N GLU A 284 2.88 0.18 -7.34
CA GLU A 284 1.74 0.65 -8.10
C GLU A 284 0.75 1.52 -7.29
N ASN A 285 1.23 2.22 -6.28
CA ASN A 285 0.46 3.11 -5.42
C ASN A 285 -0.41 4.06 -6.29
N PRO A 286 -1.75 4.01 -6.18
CA PRO A 286 -2.64 4.73 -7.07
C PRO A 286 -2.40 6.23 -6.96
N CYS A 287 -2.49 6.92 -8.08
CA CYS A 287 -2.16 8.35 -8.25
C CYS A 287 -0.67 8.72 -8.11
N LEU A 288 0.15 7.94 -7.39
CA LEU A 288 1.54 8.28 -7.05
C LEU A 288 2.42 7.02 -7.02
N THR A 289 2.82 6.54 -8.18
CA THR A 289 3.68 5.35 -8.30
C THR A 289 5.08 5.63 -7.73
N PHE A 290 5.55 4.74 -6.87
CA PHE A 290 6.91 4.81 -6.34
C PHE A 290 7.85 4.06 -7.28
N VAL A 291 9.03 4.62 -7.54
CA VAL A 291 10.05 4.00 -8.37
C VAL A 291 11.45 4.13 -7.79
N THR A 292 12.30 3.13 -8.05
CA THR A 292 13.71 3.16 -7.68
C THR A 292 14.48 4.21 -8.49
N PRO A 293 15.47 4.90 -7.89
CA PRO A 293 16.33 5.82 -8.64
C PRO A 293 17.24 5.08 -9.63
N THR A 294 17.36 3.75 -9.53
CA THR A 294 18.15 2.96 -10.49
C THR A 294 17.55 2.95 -11.90
N LEU A 295 16.29 3.40 -12.08
CA LEU A 295 15.70 3.60 -13.40
C LEU A 295 16.28 4.82 -14.15
N LEU A 296 16.98 5.73 -13.46
CA LEU A 296 17.56 6.94 -14.03
C LEU A 296 18.86 6.65 -14.80
N ALA A 297 18.78 5.79 -15.82
CA ALA A 297 19.92 5.39 -16.66
C ALA A 297 20.41 6.48 -17.64
N GLY A 298 19.63 7.56 -17.83
CA GLY A 298 19.96 8.67 -18.74
C GLY A 298 19.50 8.48 -20.20
N ASP A 299 19.12 7.26 -20.59
CA ASP A 299 18.73 6.90 -21.97
C ASP A 299 17.29 6.38 -22.10
N LYS A 300 16.56 6.27 -20.98
CA LYS A 300 15.20 5.71 -20.85
C LYS A 300 15.10 4.19 -21.10
N SER A 301 16.22 3.47 -21.16
CA SER A 301 16.23 2.01 -21.37
C SER A 301 15.48 1.22 -20.28
N LEU A 302 15.32 1.80 -19.10
CA LEU A 302 14.61 1.20 -17.96
C LEU A 302 13.19 1.76 -17.76
N ALA A 303 12.69 2.57 -18.71
CA ALA A 303 11.32 3.12 -18.65
C ALA A 303 10.23 2.04 -18.70
N ASP A 304 10.59 0.82 -19.07
CA ASP A 304 9.72 -0.36 -19.05
C ASP A 304 9.08 -0.63 -17.68
N VAL A 305 9.79 -0.34 -16.58
CA VAL A 305 9.21 -0.46 -15.24
C VAL A 305 8.02 0.50 -15.10
N VAL A 306 8.09 1.68 -15.67
CA VAL A 306 6.96 2.61 -15.65
C VAL A 306 5.76 2.07 -16.43
N ALA A 307 5.98 1.37 -17.55
CA ALA A 307 4.88 0.71 -18.26
C ALA A 307 4.24 -0.42 -17.45
N HIS A 308 5.03 -1.12 -16.63
CA HIS A 308 4.56 -2.12 -15.68
C HIS A 308 3.64 -1.48 -14.63
N GLU A 309 4.13 -0.44 -13.95
CA GLU A 309 3.34 0.25 -12.91
C GLU A 309 2.07 0.91 -13.48
N ILE A 310 2.12 1.46 -14.69
CA ILE A 310 0.92 1.96 -15.39
C ILE A 310 -0.10 0.84 -15.56
N SER A 311 0.33 -0.35 -15.95
CA SER A 311 -0.56 -1.48 -16.23
C SER A 311 -1.33 -1.93 -14.99
N HIS A 312 -0.70 -1.85 -13.81
CA HIS A 312 -1.35 -2.15 -12.54
C HIS A 312 -2.58 -1.27 -12.25
N SER A 313 -2.67 -0.09 -12.86
CA SER A 313 -3.87 0.77 -12.78
C SER A 313 -5.15 0.05 -13.20
N TRP A 314 -5.05 -1.03 -13.99
CA TRP A 314 -6.14 -1.95 -14.31
C TRP A 314 -5.98 -3.31 -13.62
N THR A 315 -4.82 -3.94 -13.76
CA THR A 315 -4.54 -5.31 -13.30
C THR A 315 -3.79 -5.29 -11.98
N GLY A 316 -4.52 -5.29 -10.87
CA GLY A 316 -3.99 -5.13 -9.52
C GLY A 316 -4.79 -4.07 -8.77
N ASN A 317 -4.92 -2.86 -9.32
CA ASN A 317 -5.59 -1.77 -8.63
C ASN A 317 -7.11 -1.80 -8.85
N LEU A 318 -7.59 -1.98 -10.09
CA LEU A 318 -9.02 -2.12 -10.38
C LEU A 318 -9.51 -3.54 -10.17
N VAL A 319 -8.91 -4.50 -10.86
CA VAL A 319 -9.15 -5.92 -10.64
C VAL A 319 -8.03 -6.46 -9.76
N THR A 320 -8.35 -6.78 -8.51
CA THR A 320 -7.37 -7.20 -7.50
C THR A 320 -7.57 -8.68 -7.17
N ASN A 321 -6.47 -9.40 -6.96
CA ASN A 321 -6.49 -10.73 -6.36
C ASN A 321 -7.24 -10.74 -5.01
N LYS A 322 -8.07 -11.76 -4.78
CA LYS A 322 -8.87 -11.83 -3.53
C LYS A 322 -8.00 -12.07 -2.28
N ASN A 323 -6.91 -12.81 -2.43
CA ASN A 323 -5.94 -13.10 -1.38
C ASN A 323 -4.55 -13.34 -2.02
N PRO A 324 -3.47 -13.46 -1.21
CA PRO A 324 -2.11 -13.63 -1.73
C PRO A 324 -1.87 -14.92 -2.55
N GLU A 325 -2.67 -15.98 -2.37
CA GLU A 325 -2.54 -17.22 -3.17
C GLU A 325 -2.85 -16.99 -4.66
N HIS A 326 -3.63 -15.94 -4.94
CA HIS A 326 -3.99 -15.53 -6.30
C HIS A 326 -3.16 -14.35 -6.82
N PHE A 327 -2.01 -14.04 -6.22
CA PHE A 327 -1.16 -12.90 -6.61
C PHE A 327 -0.76 -12.92 -8.10
N TRP A 328 -0.66 -14.11 -8.71
CA TRP A 328 -0.40 -14.25 -10.14
C TRP A 328 -1.46 -13.57 -11.03
N LEU A 329 -2.69 -13.36 -10.55
CA LEU A 329 -3.71 -12.62 -11.29
C LEU A 329 -3.32 -11.15 -11.48
N ASN A 330 -2.66 -10.54 -10.50
CA ASN A 330 -2.13 -9.19 -10.63
C ASN A 330 -0.94 -9.22 -11.59
N GLU A 331 0.17 -9.86 -11.17
CA GLU A 331 1.45 -9.81 -11.87
C GLU A 331 1.40 -10.38 -13.29
N GLY A 332 0.70 -11.49 -13.49
CA GLY A 332 0.62 -12.16 -14.78
C GLY A 332 -0.08 -11.28 -15.82
N HIS A 333 -1.19 -10.66 -15.45
CA HIS A 333 -1.93 -9.77 -16.35
C HIS A 333 -1.20 -8.42 -16.50
N THR A 334 -0.57 -7.89 -15.45
CA THR A 334 0.25 -6.68 -15.55
C THR A 334 1.41 -6.86 -16.53
N VAL A 335 2.19 -7.94 -16.41
CA VAL A 335 3.29 -8.22 -17.36
C VAL A 335 2.76 -8.43 -18.79
N PHE A 336 1.56 -9.01 -18.93
CA PHE A 336 0.92 -9.14 -20.24
C PHE A 336 0.59 -7.77 -20.84
N VAL A 337 -0.06 -6.87 -20.09
CA VAL A 337 -0.42 -5.52 -20.53
C VAL A 337 0.82 -4.66 -20.75
N GLU A 338 1.80 -4.70 -19.85
CA GLU A 338 3.12 -4.06 -19.97
C GLU A 338 3.74 -4.38 -21.34
N ARG A 339 3.77 -5.66 -21.70
CA ARG A 339 4.29 -6.11 -23.00
C ARG A 339 3.45 -5.62 -24.17
N LYS A 340 2.12 -5.54 -24.03
CA LYS A 340 1.27 -4.97 -25.08
C LYS A 340 1.56 -3.49 -25.29
N ILE A 341 1.77 -2.71 -24.22
CA ILE A 341 2.19 -1.31 -24.30
C ILE A 341 3.51 -1.21 -25.04
N LYS A 342 4.53 -1.97 -24.62
CA LYS A 342 5.84 -2.01 -25.30
C LYS A 342 5.73 -2.38 -26.78
N GLY A 343 4.90 -3.37 -27.10
CA GLY A 343 4.66 -3.79 -28.49
C GLY A 343 4.00 -2.72 -29.35
N ARG A 344 3.11 -1.91 -28.77
CA ARG A 344 2.51 -0.75 -29.45
C ARG A 344 3.50 0.39 -29.63
N MET A 345 4.40 0.61 -28.67
CA MET A 345 5.37 1.70 -28.72
C MET A 345 6.60 1.40 -29.60
N TYR A 346 7.09 0.17 -29.58
CA TYR A 346 8.37 -0.21 -30.17
C TYR A 346 8.28 -1.35 -31.20
N GLY A 347 7.09 -1.91 -31.41
CA GLY A 347 6.83 -2.98 -32.38
C GLY A 347 6.83 -4.39 -31.79
N GLU A 348 6.26 -5.32 -32.55
CA GLU A 348 6.11 -6.72 -32.16
C GLU A 348 7.44 -7.44 -31.85
N PRO A 349 8.55 -7.22 -32.59
CA PRO A 349 9.83 -7.83 -32.23
C PRO A 349 10.30 -7.46 -30.81
N TYR A 350 10.12 -6.20 -30.39
CA TYR A 350 10.48 -5.75 -29.05
C TYR A 350 9.65 -6.47 -27.97
N ARG A 351 8.34 -6.65 -28.24
CA ARG A 351 7.45 -7.42 -27.36
C ARG A 351 7.91 -8.88 -27.19
N GLN A 352 8.34 -9.51 -28.29
CA GLN A 352 8.79 -10.90 -28.29
C GLN A 352 10.13 -11.06 -27.55
N ILE A 353 11.06 -10.12 -27.69
CA ILE A 353 12.31 -10.09 -26.91
C ILE A 353 11.99 -9.99 -25.41
N SER A 354 11.14 -9.05 -25.01
CA SER A 354 10.71 -8.92 -23.61
C SER A 354 9.98 -10.16 -23.08
N ALA A 355 9.34 -10.95 -23.96
CA ALA A 355 8.76 -12.24 -23.61
C ALA A 355 9.84 -13.31 -23.34
N ALA A 356 10.82 -13.41 -24.25
CA ALA A 356 11.92 -14.37 -24.15
C ALA A 356 12.80 -14.10 -22.91
N GLU A 357 13.12 -12.85 -22.61
CA GLU A 357 13.93 -12.48 -21.43
C GLU A 357 13.31 -12.99 -20.13
N ARG A 358 12.00 -12.77 -19.91
CA ARG A 358 11.35 -13.27 -18.69
C ARG A 358 11.16 -14.78 -18.67
N TRP A 359 11.09 -15.43 -19.82
CA TRP A 359 11.08 -16.90 -19.85
C TRP A 359 12.39 -17.46 -19.30
N ILE A 360 13.52 -16.84 -19.66
CA ILE A 360 14.83 -17.19 -19.11
C ILE A 360 14.86 -16.93 -17.59
N GLU A 361 14.33 -15.80 -17.13
CA GLU A 361 14.23 -15.50 -15.69
C GLU A 361 13.35 -16.53 -14.95
N LEU A 362 12.22 -16.95 -15.54
CA LEU A 362 11.36 -17.99 -14.98
C LEU A 362 12.11 -19.32 -14.84
N GLN A 363 12.84 -19.73 -15.88
CA GLN A 363 13.66 -20.94 -15.83
C GLN A 363 14.70 -20.87 -14.69
N GLN A 364 15.37 -19.72 -14.53
CA GLN A 364 16.32 -19.51 -13.45
C GLN A 364 15.67 -19.56 -12.07
N SER A 365 14.48 -18.96 -11.91
CA SER A 365 13.74 -18.96 -10.65
C SER A 365 13.30 -20.37 -10.26
N VAL A 366 12.79 -21.17 -11.21
CA VAL A 366 12.39 -22.56 -10.96
C VAL A 366 13.58 -23.39 -10.50
N VAL A 367 14.74 -23.25 -11.16
CA VAL A 367 15.98 -23.96 -10.78
C VAL A 367 16.49 -23.57 -9.40
N ARG A 368 16.29 -22.33 -8.96
CA ARG A 368 16.69 -21.89 -7.60
C ARG A 368 15.75 -22.35 -6.49
N THR A 369 14.53 -22.75 -6.85
CA THR A 369 13.46 -23.08 -5.88
C THR A 369 13.38 -24.59 -5.61
N ILE A 370 13.82 -25.41 -6.57
CA ILE A 370 14.01 -26.86 -6.44
C ILE A 370 15.39 -27.11 -5.82
#